data_AF-A0A655AXN0-F1
#
_entry.id   AF-A0A655AXN0-F1
#
_cell.length_a   1.000
_cell.length_b   1.000
_cell.length_c   1.000
_cell.angle_alpha   90.00
_cell.angle_beta   90.00
_cell.angle_gamma   90.00
#
_symmetry.space_group_name_H-M   'P 1'
#
loop_
_entity.id
_entity.type
_entity.pdbx_description
1 polymer ?
#
loop_
_entity_poly.entity_id
_entity_poly.type
_entity_poly.pdbx_seq_one_letter_code
_entity_poly.pdbx_strand_id
1 'polypeptide(L)'
;MTPALARIYRASGQEVPVGKRILELNPSHPLVTGLRQAHQDRADDAEKSLAETAELLYGTALLAEGGALEDPARFAELLAERLARTL
;
A
#
# COMPACT_ATOMS: atom_id res chain seq x y z
N MET A 1 12.62 -3.33 13.26
CA MET A 1 13.58 -2.25 12.94
C MET A 1 12.86 -1.23 12.06
N THR A 2 12.96 0.07 12.35
CA THR A 2 12.22 1.09 11.59
C THR A 2 12.79 1.29 10.17
N PRO A 3 11.99 1.75 9.19
CA PRO A 3 12.48 2.04 7.84
C PRO A 3 13.63 3.05 7.81
N ALA A 4 13.59 4.05 8.70
CA ALA A 4 14.65 5.04 8.84
C ALA A 4 15.99 4.43 9.28
N LEU A 5 15.96 3.57 10.31
CA LEU A 5 17.16 2.87 10.78
C LEU A 5 17.71 1.90 9.73
N ALA A 6 16.82 1.23 8.99
CA ALA A 6 17.18 0.38 7.86
C ALA A 6 17.94 1.12 6.76
N ARG A 7 17.55 2.38 6.46
CA ARG A 7 18.25 3.21 5.47
C ARG A 7 19.64 3.58 5.94
N ILE A 8 19.81 3.96 7.21
CA ILE A 8 21.10 4.32 7.80
C ILE A 8 22.07 3.14 7.67
N TYR A 9 21.66 1.94 8.08
CA TYR A 9 22.50 0.75 7.98
C TYR A 9 22.91 0.41 6.54
N ARG A 10 21.97 0.47 5.58
CA ARG A 10 22.31 0.26 4.16
C ARG A 10 23.30 1.31 3.64
N ALA A 11 23.12 2.58 4.02
CA ALA A 11 24.04 3.65 3.62
C ALA A 11 25.46 3.47 4.21
N SER A 12 25.57 2.79 5.35
CA SER A 12 26.85 2.42 5.97
C SER A 12 27.43 1.09 5.43
N GLY A 13 26.83 0.48 4.40
CA GLY A 13 27.29 -0.78 3.82
C GLY A 13 27.01 -2.02 4.67
N GLN A 14 26.16 -1.92 5.70
CA GLN A 14 25.74 -3.08 6.50
C GLN A 14 24.61 -3.82 5.79
N GLU A 15 24.68 -5.15 5.80
CA GLU A 15 23.56 -5.98 5.39
C GLU A 15 22.41 -5.83 6.39
N VAL A 16 21.24 -5.51 5.86
CA VAL A 16 20.03 -5.32 6.65
C VAL A 16 19.09 -6.49 6.36
N PRO A 17 18.76 -7.32 7.37
CA PRO A 17 17.82 -8.43 7.20
C PRO A 17 16.47 -7.91 6.66
N VAL A 18 16.00 -8.49 5.56
CA VAL A 18 14.67 -8.20 5.00
C VAL A 18 13.66 -9.07 5.74
N GLY A 19 13.10 -8.53 6.83
CA GLY A 19 12.00 -9.17 7.54
C GLY A 19 10.65 -8.97 6.82
N LYS A 20 9.75 -9.95 6.96
CA LYS A 20 8.34 -9.77 6.58
C LYS A 20 7.75 -8.63 7.42
N ARG A 21 7.04 -7.70 6.76
CA ARG A 21 6.36 -6.59 7.44
C ARG A 21 4.91 -6.97 7.75
N ILE A 22 4.38 -6.37 8.81
CA ILE A 22 2.97 -6.49 9.19
C ILE A 22 2.30 -5.21 8.72
N LEU A 23 1.23 -5.33 7.92
CA LEU A 23 0.37 -4.22 7.57
C LEU A 23 -0.75 -4.12 8.61
N GLU A 24 -0.69 -3.10 9.47
CA GLU A 24 -1.73 -2.84 10.45
C GLU A 24 -2.88 -2.03 9.83
N LEU A 25 -4.12 -2.48 10.04
CA LEU A 25 -5.31 -1.82 9.51
C LEU A 25 -6.19 -1.30 10.63
N ASN A 26 -6.74 -0.11 10.47
CA ASN A 26 -7.78 0.41 11.35
C ASN A 26 -9.16 -0.13 10.90
N PRO A 27 -9.81 -1.03 11.66
CA PRO A 27 -11.06 -1.66 11.24
C PRO A 27 -12.25 -0.70 11.17
N SER A 28 -12.15 0.48 11.80
CA SER A 28 -13.18 1.52 11.81
C SER A 28 -13.03 2.54 10.69
N HIS A 29 -11.92 2.53 9.95
CA HIS A 29 -11.69 3.50 8.89
C HIS A 29 -12.58 3.21 7.67
N PRO A 30 -13.27 4.23 7.09
CA PRO A 30 -14.21 4.04 5.98
C PRO A 30 -13.64 3.27 4.78
N LEU A 31 -12.37 3.53 4.44
CA LEU A 31 -11.68 2.80 3.35
C LEU A 31 -11.55 1.29 3.64
N VAL A 32 -11.21 0.92 4.88
CA VAL A 32 -11.04 -0.49 5.27
C VAL A 32 -12.39 -1.20 5.31
N THR A 33 -13.43 -0.52 5.81
CA THR A 33 -14.79 -1.07 5.79
C THR A 33 -15.32 -1.24 4.37
N GLY A 34 -15.04 -0.27 3.47
CA GLY A 34 -15.42 -0.34 2.07
C GLY A 34 -14.72 -1.48 1.32
N LEU A 35 -13.40 -1.63 1.51
CA LEU A 35 -12.64 -2.76 0.95
C LEU A 35 -13.20 -4.11 1.41
N ARG A 36 -13.53 -4.24 2.70
CA ARG A 36 -14.12 -5.47 3.25
C ARG A 36 -15.47 -5.80 2.61
N GLN A 37 -16.34 -4.81 2.45
CA GLN A 37 -17.65 -4.99 1.83
C GLN A 37 -17.51 -5.40 0.36
N ALA A 38 -16.70 -4.67 -0.41
CA ALA A 38 -16.46 -4.96 -1.82
C ALA A 38 -15.87 -6.36 -2.04
N HIS A 39 -15.00 -6.83 -1.14
CA HIS A 39 -14.48 -8.20 -1.16
C HIS A 39 -15.57 -9.26 -0.89
N GLN A 40 -16.54 -8.96 -0.03
CA GLN A 40 -17.64 -9.87 0.28
C GLN A 40 -18.63 -10.02 -0.86
N ASP A 41 -18.87 -8.95 -1.62
CA ASP A 41 -19.90 -8.90 -2.66
C ASP A 41 -19.50 -9.66 -3.96
N ARG A 42 -18.22 -10.02 -4.14
CA ARG A 42 -17.66 -10.87 -5.23
C ARG A 42 -18.25 -10.63 -6.64
N ALA A 43 -18.27 -9.38 -7.10
CA ALA A 43 -18.47 -9.12 -8.52
C ALA A 43 -17.13 -9.25 -9.26
N ASP A 44 -17.08 -10.02 -10.36
CA ASP A 44 -15.83 -10.28 -11.10
C ASP A 44 -15.15 -8.98 -11.59
N ASP A 45 -15.93 -8.00 -12.04
CA ASP A 45 -15.42 -6.67 -12.43
C ASP A 45 -14.90 -5.84 -11.22
N ALA A 46 -15.36 -6.14 -10.01
CA ALA A 46 -14.93 -5.47 -8.79
C ALA A 46 -13.60 -6.03 -8.25
N GLU A 47 -13.20 -7.25 -8.63
CA GLU A 47 -11.99 -7.88 -8.10
C GLU A 47 -10.71 -7.14 -8.49
N LYS A 48 -10.59 -6.73 -9.76
CA LYS A 48 -9.45 -5.92 -10.22
C LYS A 48 -9.41 -4.57 -9.52
N SER A 49 -10.57 -3.91 -9.41
CA SER A 49 -10.66 -2.59 -8.79
C SER A 49 -10.32 -2.64 -7.29
N LEU A 50 -10.74 -3.71 -6.63
CA LEU A 50 -10.45 -4.00 -5.23
C LEU A 50 -8.94 -4.21 -5.01
N ALA A 51 -8.30 -5.03 -5.83
CA ALA A 51 -6.87 -5.31 -5.75
C ALA A 51 -6.02 -4.03 -5.91
N GLU A 52 -6.32 -3.22 -6.92
CA GLU A 52 -5.67 -1.93 -7.16
C GLU A 52 -5.87 -0.95 -5.99
N THR A 53 -7.06 -0.93 -5.37
CA THR A 53 -7.32 -0.07 -4.20
C THR A 53 -6.54 -0.56 -2.97
N ALA A 54 -6.45 -1.87 -2.77
CA ALA A 54 -5.63 -2.45 -1.71
C ALA A 54 -4.13 -2.15 -1.92
N GLU A 55 -3.66 -2.16 -3.18
CA GLU A 55 -2.30 -1.79 -3.54
C GLU A 55 -1.99 -0.31 -3.21
N LEU A 56 -2.90 0.61 -3.55
CA LEU A 56 -2.77 2.02 -3.18
C LEU A 56 -2.76 2.23 -1.66
N LEU A 57 -3.60 1.50 -0.91
CA LEU A 57 -3.59 1.53 0.56
C LEU A 57 -2.24 1.07 1.11
N TYR A 58 -1.70 -0.04 0.61
CA TYR A 58 -0.40 -0.55 1.03
C TYR A 58 0.74 0.44 0.69
N GLY A 59 0.77 0.98 -0.53
CA GLY A 59 1.76 1.97 -0.93
C GLY A 59 1.70 3.24 -0.06
N THR A 60 0.50 3.70 0.28
CA THR A 60 0.31 4.84 1.19
C THR A 60 0.85 4.53 2.59
N ALA A 61 0.60 3.33 3.11
CA ALA A 61 1.12 2.91 4.42
C ALA A 61 2.66 2.84 4.42
N LEU A 62 3.27 2.29 3.36
CA LEU A 62 4.73 2.27 3.18
C LEU A 62 5.32 3.67 3.20
N LEU A 63 4.73 4.61 2.47
CA LEU A 63 5.21 6.00 2.44
C LEU A 63 5.05 6.67 3.81
N ALA A 64 3.94 6.43 4.50
CA ALA A 64 3.65 7.03 5.81
C ALA A 64 4.64 6.57 6.91
N GLU A 65 5.09 5.31 6.89
CA GLU A 65 6.16 4.83 7.79
C GLU A 65 7.56 5.28 7.36
N GLY A 66 7.64 6.08 6.29
CA GLY A 66 8.88 6.55 5.68
C GLY A 66 9.59 5.47 4.88
N GLY A 67 8.93 4.39 4.48
CA GLY A 67 9.45 3.39 3.56
C GLY A 67 9.61 3.93 2.13
N ALA A 68 9.98 3.03 1.22
CA ALA A 68 10.03 3.30 -0.22
C ALA A 68 9.07 2.34 -0.93
N LEU A 69 8.48 2.81 -2.02
CA LEU A 69 7.68 1.98 -2.92
C LEU A 69 8.62 1.08 -3.74
N GLU A 70 8.18 -0.14 -4.00
CA GLU A 70 8.90 -1.07 -4.89
C GLU A 70 8.80 -0.61 -6.35
N ASP A 71 7.61 -0.17 -6.77
CA ASP A 71 7.35 0.41 -8.08
C ASP A 71 6.61 1.77 -7.94
N PRO A 72 7.36 2.89 -7.88
CA PRO A 72 6.77 4.22 -7.80
C PRO A 72 5.93 4.61 -9.03
N ALA A 73 6.27 4.10 -10.22
CA ALA A 73 5.60 4.45 -11.46
C ALA A 73 4.19 3.84 -11.48
N ARG A 74 4.08 2.55 -11.13
CA ARG A 74 2.80 1.85 -11.00
C ARG A 74 1.89 2.49 -9.95
N PHE A 75 2.44 2.87 -8.79
CA PHE A 75 1.66 3.57 -7.76
C PHE A 75 1.09 4.90 -8.28
N ALA A 76 1.92 5.69 -8.97
CA ALA A 76 1.49 6.98 -9.54
C ALA A 76 0.43 6.80 -10.64
N GLU A 77 0.58 5.80 -11.50
CA GLU A 77 -0.40 5.42 -12.53
C GLU A 77 -1.75 5.05 -11.92
N LEU A 78 -1.77 4.11 -10.95
CA LEU A 78 -2.98 3.69 -10.26
C LEU A 78 -3.67 4.86 -9.54
N LEU A 79 -2.90 5.73 -8.90
CA LEU A 79 -3.43 6.91 -8.22
C LEU A 79 -4.09 7.87 -9.22
N ALA A 80 -3.39 8.18 -10.32
CA ALA A 80 -3.91 9.07 -11.35
C ALA A 80 -5.19 8.52 -12.00
N GLU A 81 -5.21 7.23 -12.34
CA GLU A 81 -6.41 6.58 -12.88
C GLU A 81 -7.59 6.62 -11.91
N ARG A 82 -7.35 6.39 -10.62
CA ARG A 82 -8.40 6.43 -9.59
C ARG A 82 -8.98 7.82 -9.43
N LEU A 83 -8.12 8.85 -9.39
CA LEU A 83 -8.57 10.25 -9.31
C LEU A 83 -9.37 10.66 -10.55
N ALA A 84 -8.94 10.24 -11.75
CA ALA A 84 -9.65 10.55 -12.99
C ALA A 84 -11.08 9.98 -13.04
N ARG A 85 -11.34 8.82 -12.42
CA ARG A 85 -12.68 8.21 -12.35
C ARG A 85 -13.64 8.91 -11.38
N THR A 86 -13.13 9.83 -10.56
CA THR A 86 -13.95 10.60 -9.60
C THR A 86 -14.41 11.96 -10.13
N LEU A 87 -13.97 12.32 -11.35
CA LEU A 87 -14.43 13.49 -12.11
C LEU A 87 -15.63 13.11 -12.98
#